data_AF-A0A936BYP1-F1
#
_entry.id   AF-A0A936BYP1-F1
#
_cell.length_a   1.000
_cell.length_b   1.000
_cell.length_c   1.000
_cell.angle_alpha   90.00
_cell.angle_beta   90.00
_cell.angle_gamma   90.00
#
_symmetry.space_group_name_H-M   'P 1'
#
loop_
_entity.id
_entity.type
_entity.pdbx_description
1 polymer ?
#
loop_
_entity_poly.entity_id
_entity_poly.type
_entity_poly.pdbx_seq_one_letter_code
_entity_poly.pdbx_strand_id
1 'polypeptide(L)'
;MGKSAQVWGVTGLLASLGLGCAACVGETPASDLAPPDPGQVLVFFPIAGTVYGRGAGGSVTDPRAKYVCIREPFASYSDCSAAIEADGSFAFRIRAVSGDVLEIACAEDPAGKIRGAFGFVRVPGTPSPRPAQACCKSGNQTTGICQQRQSVLEGEACQSPIPGLTRACQTDRECAADAHETLNFDANSVQITAPNQQGIVTVTGKARERTLVRLENRGQRSVLIHGEPGRNPGQVVAMIADDEGNFRFDRILARGQDELVIQFMTLNDDRSPEGSFIVPNPSLEGLDIISVENFEALTENEVGTVAVRIAPYGLDRYGLCPPSAASPQLCFGGGLDHSMVTFTRATIDAIASPPTPTPTDENLEFNRGTQGDPLGGPLTIVMVVDLSAKAATLDPSNKRITAARNFVAKRTRDRIGAIGYGPTTPLRFQPVAFTERATVFDGLAAATPGGKPSVFEGIKLAGEMLNAANAYENGRIVVMPLDNPVDDSGKTVAEAFEDAWNVVGENPDTGFAGFPVYVLPASLPTPHTYLGDIASFTGGSMYSGAACAAQLEQTLSRLAADMFGSFVLLYDLRVPDGRGKSARIDLGLELSLRDNEDRIQTMTASYEGPLVIANATGAEVPICP
;
A
#
# COMPACT_ATOMS: atom_id res chain seq x y z
N MET A 1 72.87 -18.61 44.64
CA MET A 1 72.84 -19.87 45.42
C MET A 1 71.89 -20.82 44.72
N GLY A 2 72.28 -22.09 44.50
CA GLY A 2 71.41 -23.08 43.87
C GLY A 2 71.34 -24.36 44.69
N LYS A 3 70.37 -25.21 44.35
CA LYS A 3 70.39 -26.69 44.32
C LYS A 3 68.98 -27.11 43.87
N SER A 4 68.75 -27.65 42.67
CA SER A 4 69.35 -28.80 41.95
C SER A 4 68.73 -30.14 42.33
N ALA A 5 68.37 -30.86 41.26
CA ALA A 5 68.29 -32.31 41.10
C ALA A 5 66.99 -33.07 41.46
N GLN A 6 66.66 -34.19 40.81
CA GLN A 6 66.73 -34.59 39.37
C GLN A 6 66.26 -36.06 39.23
N VAL A 7 65.73 -36.44 38.06
CA VAL A 7 65.75 -37.82 37.49
C VAL A 7 64.87 -38.83 38.29
N TRP A 8 64.08 -39.73 37.69
CA TRP A 8 64.34 -40.59 36.53
C TRP A 8 63.38 -40.38 35.36
N GLY A 9 63.88 -40.66 34.15
CA GLY A 9 63.07 -40.80 32.94
C GLY A 9 63.27 -42.17 32.32
N VAL A 10 62.37 -42.55 31.41
CA VAL A 10 62.58 -43.63 30.44
C VAL A 10 62.08 -43.14 29.07
N THR A 11 62.98 -43.19 28.09
CA THR A 11 62.70 -42.88 26.69
C THR A 11 62.03 -44.08 26.02
N GLY A 12 60.96 -43.88 25.25
CA GLY A 12 60.17 -44.98 24.67
C GLY A 12 59.36 -44.58 23.44
N LEU A 13 60.03 -44.58 22.29
CA LEU A 13 59.48 -44.49 20.93
C LEU A 13 58.23 -45.39 20.70
N LEU A 14 57.16 -44.89 20.05
CA LEU A 14 56.55 -45.42 18.80
C LEU A 14 55.04 -45.10 18.60
N ALA A 15 54.69 -45.05 17.30
CA ALA A 15 53.37 -45.30 16.72
C ALA A 15 52.19 -44.38 17.11
N SER A 16 52.05 -43.32 16.31
CA SER A 16 50.76 -42.78 15.89
C SER A 16 49.80 -43.89 15.43
N LEU A 17 48.64 -44.02 16.10
CA LEU A 17 47.43 -44.58 15.53
C LEU A 17 46.35 -43.50 15.55
N GLY A 18 46.09 -42.90 14.40
CA GLY A 18 45.06 -41.89 14.27
C GLY A 18 43.68 -42.53 14.37
N LEU A 19 42.87 -42.13 15.36
CA LEU A 19 41.42 -42.17 15.18
C LEU A 19 41.05 -41.10 14.16
N GLY A 20 41.08 -41.48 12.89
CA GLY A 20 40.34 -40.76 11.87
C GLY A 20 38.85 -40.92 12.15
N CYS A 21 38.24 -39.92 12.79
CA CYS A 21 36.79 -39.73 12.73
C CYS A 21 36.42 -39.31 11.30
N ALA A 22 36.49 -40.28 10.38
CA ALA A 22 35.80 -40.19 9.11
C ALA A 22 34.31 -40.20 9.43
N ALA A 23 33.72 -39.01 9.49
CA ALA A 23 32.29 -38.86 9.41
C ALA A 23 31.87 -39.32 8.01
N CYS A 24 31.64 -40.63 7.86
CA CYS A 24 30.86 -41.17 6.78
C CYS A 24 29.44 -40.63 6.95
N VAL A 25 29.20 -39.43 6.41
CA VAL A 25 27.85 -39.01 6.04
C VAL A 25 27.42 -40.06 5.03
N GLY A 26 26.59 -41.01 5.48
CA GLY A 26 26.13 -42.08 4.63
C GLY A 26 25.35 -41.46 3.49
N GLU A 27 25.92 -41.48 2.29
CA GLU A 27 25.15 -41.26 1.07
C GLU A 27 24.03 -42.30 1.10
N THR A 28 22.78 -41.85 1.24
CA THR A 28 21.64 -42.75 1.15
C THR A 28 21.76 -43.47 -0.18
N PRO A 29 21.72 -44.82 -0.22
CA PRO A 29 21.92 -45.55 -1.46
C PRO A 29 20.96 -45.00 -2.51
N ALA A 30 21.50 -44.62 -3.66
CA ALA A 30 20.73 -43.97 -4.72
C ALA A 30 19.52 -44.84 -5.04
N SER A 31 18.32 -44.28 -4.88
CA SER A 31 17.10 -44.96 -5.28
C SER A 31 17.14 -45.16 -6.79
N ASP A 32 16.54 -46.23 -7.28
CA ASP A 32 16.42 -46.54 -8.71
C ASP A 32 15.41 -45.63 -9.45
N LEU A 33 14.92 -44.57 -8.79
CA LEU A 33 14.11 -43.53 -9.40
C LEU A 33 14.90 -42.86 -10.53
N ALA A 34 14.33 -42.88 -11.73
CA ALA A 34 14.84 -42.11 -12.85
C ALA A 34 14.73 -40.59 -12.56
N PRO A 35 15.69 -39.77 -13.02
CA PRO A 35 15.53 -38.32 -13.01
C PRO A 35 14.37 -37.89 -13.93
N PRO A 36 13.81 -36.68 -13.76
CA PRO A 36 12.89 -36.12 -14.74
C PRO A 36 13.56 -35.98 -16.11
N ASP A 37 12.81 -36.18 -17.21
CA ASP A 37 13.33 -36.02 -18.58
C ASP A 37 13.78 -34.56 -18.82
N PRO A 38 15.09 -34.27 -18.96
CA PRO A 38 15.57 -32.91 -19.16
C PRO A 38 15.05 -32.25 -20.44
N GLY A 39 14.61 -33.04 -21.43
CA GLY A 39 13.99 -32.54 -22.66
C GLY A 39 12.55 -32.03 -22.46
N GLN A 40 11.93 -32.35 -21.33
CA GLN A 40 10.57 -31.91 -20.96
C GLN A 40 10.56 -30.89 -19.81
N VAL A 41 11.73 -30.59 -19.22
CA VAL A 41 11.88 -29.53 -18.21
C VAL A 41 12.21 -28.19 -18.86
N LEU A 42 11.22 -27.30 -18.86
CA LEU A 42 11.34 -25.92 -19.28
C LEU A 42 11.92 -25.07 -18.14
N VAL A 43 12.97 -24.29 -18.40
CA VAL A 43 13.58 -23.36 -17.44
C VAL A 43 13.72 -21.99 -18.09
N PHE A 44 13.26 -20.95 -17.41
CA PHE A 44 13.39 -19.57 -17.85
C PHE A 44 14.62 -18.88 -17.27
N PHE A 45 15.03 -17.78 -17.91
CA PHE A 45 16.04 -16.88 -17.36
C PHE A 45 15.59 -16.28 -16.01
N PRO A 46 16.53 -15.90 -15.12
CA PRO A 46 16.18 -15.38 -13.81
C PRO A 46 15.47 -14.02 -13.89
N ILE A 47 14.37 -13.88 -13.15
CA ILE A 47 13.70 -12.61 -12.87
C ILE A 47 13.92 -12.28 -11.40
N ALA A 48 14.47 -11.10 -11.12
CA ALA A 48 14.78 -10.63 -9.76
C ALA A 48 15.58 -11.67 -8.92
N GLY A 49 16.57 -12.33 -9.55
CA GLY A 49 17.41 -13.35 -8.90
C GLY A 49 16.74 -14.72 -8.69
N THR A 50 15.51 -14.91 -9.19
CA THR A 50 14.78 -16.18 -9.09
C THR A 50 14.59 -16.79 -10.47
N VAL A 51 14.99 -18.05 -10.63
CA VAL A 51 14.73 -18.89 -11.80
C VAL A 51 13.42 -19.65 -11.59
N TYR A 52 12.64 -19.74 -12.67
CA TYR A 52 11.36 -20.46 -12.71
C TYR A 52 11.49 -21.62 -13.69
N GLY A 53 10.96 -22.79 -13.31
CA GLY A 53 10.98 -23.98 -14.16
C GLY A 53 9.75 -24.86 -13.99
N ARG A 54 9.49 -25.68 -15.02
CA ARG A 54 8.31 -26.56 -15.11
C ARG A 54 8.65 -27.81 -15.91
N GLY A 55 8.35 -28.99 -15.37
CA GLY A 55 8.23 -30.22 -16.16
C GLY A 55 6.83 -30.32 -16.76
N ALA A 56 6.74 -30.59 -18.07
CA ALA A 56 5.48 -30.93 -18.74
C ALA A 56 4.90 -32.28 -18.25
N GLY A 57 3.62 -32.55 -18.55
CA GLY A 57 3.02 -33.86 -18.28
C GLY A 57 3.83 -34.99 -18.91
N GLY A 58 4.14 -36.03 -18.13
CA GLY A 58 5.04 -37.13 -18.52
C GLY A 58 6.53 -36.91 -18.24
N SER A 59 6.95 -35.75 -17.70
CA SER A 59 8.36 -35.49 -17.33
C SER A 59 8.88 -36.48 -16.28
N VAL A 60 8.01 -36.94 -15.38
CA VAL A 60 8.29 -38.02 -14.44
C VAL A 60 7.33 -39.18 -14.71
N THR A 61 7.89 -40.38 -14.92
CA THR A 61 7.12 -41.59 -15.26
C THR A 61 7.16 -42.68 -14.18
N ASP A 62 8.03 -42.57 -13.17
CA ASP A 62 8.04 -43.51 -12.03
C ASP A 62 6.92 -43.16 -11.03
N PRO A 63 5.92 -44.03 -10.82
CA PRO A 63 4.78 -43.74 -9.95
C PRO A 63 5.14 -43.68 -8.46
N ARG A 64 6.37 -44.05 -8.06
CA ARG A 64 6.86 -43.88 -6.67
C ARG A 64 7.31 -42.45 -6.39
N ALA A 65 7.79 -41.73 -7.42
CA ALA A 65 8.17 -40.34 -7.27
C ALA A 65 6.95 -39.51 -6.85
N LYS A 66 7.15 -38.64 -5.85
CA LYS A 66 6.15 -37.68 -5.33
C LYS A 66 6.67 -36.25 -5.32
N TYR A 67 7.99 -36.08 -5.31
CA TYR A 67 8.64 -34.79 -5.26
C TYR A 67 9.79 -34.73 -6.27
N VAL A 68 10.11 -33.52 -6.71
CA VAL A 68 11.36 -33.18 -7.40
C VAL A 68 12.22 -32.34 -6.47
N CYS A 69 13.46 -32.79 -6.30
CA CYS A 69 14.51 -32.08 -5.60
C CYS A 69 15.32 -31.29 -6.63
N ILE A 70 15.32 -29.95 -6.52
CA ILE A 70 16.16 -29.07 -7.33
C ILE A 70 17.22 -28.49 -6.41
N ARG A 71 18.49 -28.67 -6.74
CA ARG A 71 19.60 -28.18 -5.91
C ARG A 71 20.06 -26.79 -6.36
N GLU A 72 20.19 -25.87 -5.40
CA GLU A 72 20.79 -24.55 -5.63
C GLU A 72 22.32 -24.69 -5.82
N PRO A 73 22.93 -23.96 -6.78
CA PRO A 73 24.38 -24.01 -7.00
C PRO A 73 25.23 -23.55 -5.80
N PHE A 74 24.62 -22.83 -4.85
CA PHE A 74 25.32 -22.15 -3.75
C PHE A 74 24.88 -22.59 -2.33
N ALA A 75 23.92 -23.51 -2.19
CA ALA A 75 23.37 -23.92 -0.89
C ALA A 75 23.81 -25.33 -0.45
N SER A 76 23.97 -25.52 0.86
CA SER A 76 24.36 -26.79 1.49
C SER A 76 23.18 -27.71 1.85
N TYR A 77 21.93 -27.27 1.68
CA TYR A 77 20.72 -28.04 1.90
C TYR A 77 19.70 -27.79 0.78
N SER A 78 19.04 -28.86 0.33
CA SER A 78 17.96 -28.82 -0.65
C SER A 78 16.80 -29.69 -0.15
N ASP A 79 15.80 -29.07 0.46
CA ASP A 79 14.50 -29.72 0.63
C ASP A 79 13.85 -29.91 -0.75
N CYS A 80 13.13 -31.00 -0.96
CA CYS A 80 12.52 -31.31 -2.26
C CYS A 80 11.21 -30.52 -2.40
N SER A 81 11.35 -29.33 -2.97
CA SER A 81 10.37 -28.25 -2.88
C SER A 81 9.23 -28.30 -3.89
N ALA A 82 9.32 -29.13 -4.93
CA ALA A 82 8.29 -29.27 -5.95
C ALA A 82 7.55 -30.61 -5.81
N ALA A 83 6.23 -30.56 -5.61
CA ALA A 83 5.38 -31.75 -5.70
C ALA A 83 5.20 -32.16 -7.18
N ILE A 84 5.02 -33.47 -7.40
CA ILE A 84 4.70 -34.05 -8.71
C ILE A 84 3.20 -34.26 -8.81
N GLU A 85 2.58 -33.73 -9.85
CA GLU A 85 1.16 -33.88 -10.15
C GLU A 85 0.82 -35.27 -10.70
N ALA A 86 -0.48 -35.60 -10.76
CA ALA A 86 -0.94 -36.92 -11.18
C ALA A 86 -0.57 -37.31 -12.63
N ASP A 87 -0.25 -36.32 -13.48
CA ASP A 87 0.21 -36.49 -14.86
C ASP A 87 1.75 -36.54 -15.00
N GLY A 88 2.50 -36.45 -13.90
CA GLY A 88 3.96 -36.41 -13.89
C GLY A 88 4.56 -35.02 -14.18
N SER A 89 3.73 -33.96 -14.25
CA SER A 89 4.19 -32.57 -14.32
C SER A 89 4.60 -32.04 -12.94
N PHE A 90 5.38 -30.96 -12.92
CA PHE A 90 5.78 -30.26 -11.68
C PHE A 90 6.23 -28.84 -12.00
N ALA A 91 6.18 -27.93 -11.02
CA ALA A 91 6.69 -26.56 -11.14
C ALA A 91 7.61 -26.18 -9.97
N PHE A 92 8.63 -25.38 -10.23
CA PHE A 92 9.60 -24.95 -9.22
C PHE A 92 10.05 -23.49 -9.40
N ARG A 93 10.50 -22.90 -8.29
CA ARG A 93 11.19 -21.60 -8.24
C ARG A 93 12.43 -21.74 -7.36
N ILE A 94 13.56 -21.17 -7.78
CA ILE A 94 14.86 -21.40 -7.14
C ILE A 94 15.78 -20.18 -7.30
N ARG A 95 16.69 -19.92 -6.36
CA ARG A 95 17.69 -18.85 -6.52
C ARG A 95 18.86 -19.37 -7.37
N ALA A 96 19.03 -18.76 -8.54
CA ALA A 96 20.11 -19.06 -9.47
C ALA A 96 20.32 -17.88 -10.43
N VAL A 97 21.48 -17.84 -11.09
CA VAL A 97 21.85 -16.81 -12.07
C VAL A 97 21.98 -17.39 -13.48
N SER A 98 22.09 -16.51 -14.47
CA SER A 98 22.29 -16.87 -15.87
C SER A 98 23.49 -17.80 -16.07
N GLY A 99 23.28 -18.92 -16.75
CA GLY A 99 24.33 -19.87 -17.08
C GLY A 99 24.63 -20.93 -16.00
N ASP A 100 24.02 -20.84 -14.82
CA ASP A 100 24.09 -21.89 -13.79
C ASP A 100 23.57 -23.24 -14.33
N VAL A 101 23.96 -24.33 -13.67
CA VAL A 101 23.44 -25.68 -13.93
C VAL A 101 22.69 -26.16 -12.70
N LEU A 102 21.40 -26.45 -12.88
CA LEU A 102 20.53 -26.99 -11.85
C LEU A 102 20.64 -28.52 -11.84
N GLU A 103 20.87 -29.11 -10.67
CA GLU A 103 20.78 -30.56 -10.46
C GLU A 103 19.34 -30.90 -10.07
N ILE A 104 18.70 -31.83 -10.79
CA ILE A 104 17.27 -32.17 -10.63
C ILE A 104 17.13 -33.68 -10.43
N ALA A 105 16.52 -34.13 -9.33
CA ALA A 105 16.28 -35.54 -9.03
C ALA A 105 14.85 -35.80 -8.53
N CYS A 106 14.31 -36.97 -8.81
CA CYS A 106 13.04 -37.45 -8.23
C CYS A 106 13.26 -37.93 -6.79
N ALA A 107 12.24 -37.79 -5.93
CA ALA A 107 12.20 -38.36 -4.59
C ALA A 107 10.80 -38.87 -4.19
N GLU A 108 10.76 -39.81 -3.25
CA GLU A 108 9.52 -40.33 -2.66
C GLU A 108 9.01 -39.45 -1.50
N ASP A 109 9.91 -38.70 -0.86
CA ASP A 109 9.64 -37.88 0.34
C ASP A 109 10.14 -36.42 0.18
N PRO A 110 9.50 -35.44 0.84
CA PRO A 110 9.83 -34.02 0.66
C PRO A 110 11.19 -33.63 1.29
N ALA A 111 11.77 -34.47 2.15
CA ALA A 111 13.10 -34.25 2.71
C ALA A 111 14.21 -34.91 1.86
N GLY A 112 13.88 -35.51 0.72
CA GLY A 112 14.84 -36.07 -0.23
C GLY A 112 15.69 -37.22 0.31
N LYS A 113 15.19 -37.93 1.33
CA LYS A 113 15.91 -39.06 1.94
C LYS A 113 16.00 -40.22 0.95
N ILE A 114 14.91 -40.52 0.25
CA ILE A 114 14.86 -41.49 -0.84
C ILE A 114 14.82 -40.72 -2.16
N ARG A 115 16.01 -40.50 -2.75
CA ARG A 115 16.20 -39.73 -3.99
C ARG A 115 16.86 -40.57 -5.09
N GLY A 116 16.49 -40.27 -6.33
CA GLY A 116 17.03 -40.89 -7.54
C GLY A 116 18.36 -40.30 -8.00
N ALA A 117 18.76 -40.66 -9.21
CA ALA A 117 19.88 -40.02 -9.90
C ALA A 117 19.54 -38.55 -10.29
N PHE A 118 20.57 -37.74 -10.51
CA PHE A 118 20.42 -36.35 -10.96
C PHE A 118 20.42 -36.23 -12.49
N GLY A 119 19.44 -35.53 -13.03
CA GLY A 119 19.50 -34.85 -14.32
C GLY A 119 20.06 -33.43 -14.16
N PHE A 120 20.47 -32.81 -15.26
CA PHE A 120 21.09 -31.48 -15.28
C PHE A 120 20.41 -30.58 -16.30
N VAL A 121 19.98 -29.38 -15.88
CA VAL A 121 19.38 -28.37 -16.77
C VAL A 121 20.10 -27.04 -16.61
N ARG A 122 20.48 -26.40 -17.71
CA ARG A 122 21.17 -25.10 -17.68
C ARG A 122 20.17 -23.94 -17.63
N VAL A 123 20.41 -22.98 -16.74
CA VAL A 123 19.66 -21.72 -16.68
C VAL A 123 19.98 -20.87 -17.92
N PRO A 124 18.98 -20.43 -18.72
CA PRO A 124 19.22 -19.54 -19.85
C PRO A 124 19.83 -18.20 -19.45
N GLY A 125 20.51 -17.54 -20.39
CA GLY A 125 20.98 -16.18 -20.20
C GLY A 125 19.83 -15.18 -20.12
N THR A 126 19.85 -14.27 -19.15
CA THR A 126 18.91 -13.17 -19.03
C THR A 126 19.01 -12.26 -20.26
N PRO A 127 17.91 -12.09 -21.02
CA PRO A 127 17.87 -11.15 -22.12
C PRO A 127 18.15 -9.72 -21.65
N SER A 128 18.92 -8.96 -22.43
CA SER A 128 19.09 -7.52 -22.16
C SER A 128 17.75 -6.80 -22.30
N PRO A 129 17.22 -6.18 -21.25
CA PRO A 129 15.90 -5.57 -21.30
C PRO A 129 15.88 -4.43 -22.31
N ARG A 130 15.04 -4.56 -23.35
CA ARG A 130 14.84 -3.50 -24.34
C ARG A 130 13.92 -2.42 -23.76
N PRO A 131 14.23 -1.12 -23.97
CA PRO A 131 13.35 -0.05 -23.54
C PRO A 131 12.06 -0.07 -24.38
N ALA A 132 10.91 0.11 -23.72
CA ALA A 132 9.62 0.24 -24.38
C ALA A 132 9.66 1.41 -25.39
N GLN A 133 9.05 1.21 -26.56
CA GLN A 133 8.99 2.22 -27.62
C GLN A 133 7.61 2.86 -27.68
N ALA A 134 7.55 4.14 -28.05
CA ALA A 134 6.33 4.89 -28.33
C ALA A 134 6.46 5.57 -29.70
N CYS A 135 5.32 5.94 -30.29
CA CYS A 135 5.27 6.59 -31.60
C CYS A 135 5.38 8.12 -31.44
N CYS A 136 6.60 8.64 -31.47
CA CYS A 136 6.86 10.07 -31.33
C CYS A 136 6.47 10.82 -32.61
N LYS A 137 5.55 11.78 -32.49
CA LYS A 137 5.05 12.62 -33.60
C LYS A 137 5.45 14.08 -33.38
N SER A 138 6.05 14.71 -34.39
CA SER A 138 6.38 16.13 -34.31
C SER A 138 5.22 16.99 -34.82
N GLY A 139 4.66 17.83 -33.94
CA GLY A 139 3.50 18.69 -34.26
C GLY A 139 2.29 17.91 -34.80
N ASN A 140 1.66 18.43 -35.85
CA ASN A 140 0.43 17.86 -36.43
C ASN A 140 0.69 16.73 -37.45
N GLN A 141 1.82 16.02 -37.37
CA GLN A 141 2.13 14.91 -38.27
C GLN A 141 1.26 13.68 -37.98
N THR A 142 0.71 13.06 -39.03
CA THR A 142 -0.07 11.81 -38.91
C THR A 142 0.82 10.59 -38.65
N THR A 143 2.03 10.60 -39.21
CA THR A 143 3.07 9.58 -39.07
C THR A 143 4.18 10.10 -38.15
N GLY A 144 4.60 9.29 -37.19
CA GLY A 144 5.74 9.52 -36.32
C GLY A 144 6.86 8.52 -36.55
N ILE A 145 7.80 8.48 -35.59
CA ILE A 145 8.86 7.48 -35.53
C ILE A 145 8.85 6.74 -34.18
N CYS A 146 9.32 5.50 -34.20
CA CYS A 146 9.52 4.73 -32.98
C CYS A 146 10.75 5.26 -32.22
N GLN A 147 10.52 5.70 -30.99
CA GLN A 147 11.52 6.22 -30.06
C GLN A 147 11.23 5.68 -28.66
N GLN A 148 12.23 5.66 -27.77
CA GLN A 148 12.05 5.19 -26.40
C GLN A 148 10.93 5.97 -25.69
N ARG A 149 9.98 5.28 -25.07
CA ARG A 149 8.83 5.91 -24.40
C ARG A 149 9.25 6.90 -23.33
N GLN A 150 10.36 6.62 -22.62
CA GLN A 150 10.90 7.52 -21.60
C GLN A 150 11.28 8.89 -22.19
N SER A 151 12.06 8.93 -23.28
CA SER A 151 12.38 10.16 -24.03
C SER A 151 11.14 10.98 -24.38
N VAL A 152 10.07 10.31 -24.85
CA VAL A 152 8.83 10.98 -25.24
C VAL A 152 8.10 11.59 -24.02
N LEU A 153 8.10 10.89 -22.88
CA LEU A 153 7.52 11.37 -21.62
C LEU A 153 8.34 12.51 -20.99
N GLU A 154 9.65 12.49 -21.16
CA GLU A 154 10.58 13.56 -20.73
C GLU A 154 10.54 14.80 -21.65
N GLY A 155 9.74 14.75 -22.72
CA GLY A 155 9.58 15.87 -23.66
C GLY A 155 10.76 16.06 -24.61
N GLU A 156 11.61 15.03 -24.80
CA GLU A 156 12.65 15.06 -25.83
C GLU A 156 12.01 15.23 -27.22
N ALA A 157 12.67 16.02 -28.08
CA ALA A 157 12.19 16.21 -29.44
C ALA A 157 12.21 14.88 -30.21
N CYS A 158 11.11 14.58 -30.90
CA CYS A 158 11.06 13.42 -31.79
C CYS A 158 12.18 13.48 -32.81
N GLN A 159 13.00 12.43 -32.88
CA GLN A 159 14.10 12.37 -33.82
C GLN A 159 13.59 12.42 -35.26
N SER A 160 14.35 13.05 -36.16
CA SER A 160 14.05 13.02 -37.59
C SER A 160 14.18 11.58 -38.12
N PRO A 161 13.26 11.09 -38.98
CA PRO A 161 13.35 9.74 -39.54
C PRO A 161 14.64 9.57 -40.34
N ILE A 162 15.47 8.61 -39.92
CA ILE A 162 16.69 8.19 -40.62
C ILE A 162 16.39 6.90 -41.40
N PRO A 163 16.43 6.90 -42.74
CA PRO A 163 16.14 5.72 -43.55
C PRO A 163 16.99 4.52 -43.16
N GLY A 164 16.35 3.39 -42.86
CA GLY A 164 17.01 2.14 -42.47
C GLY A 164 17.49 2.05 -41.01
N LEU A 165 17.36 3.13 -40.22
CA LEU A 165 17.73 3.18 -38.80
C LEU A 165 16.54 3.47 -37.87
N THR A 166 15.52 4.17 -38.35
CA THR A 166 14.29 4.45 -37.60
C THR A 166 13.08 3.82 -38.28
N ARG A 167 12.18 3.24 -37.49
CA ARG A 167 10.88 2.73 -37.96
C ARG A 167 9.82 3.83 -37.93
N ALA A 168 9.11 4.02 -39.04
CA ALA A 168 7.94 4.89 -39.10
C ALA A 168 6.73 4.20 -38.45
N CYS A 169 5.86 4.99 -37.81
CA CYS A 169 4.68 4.50 -37.10
C CYS A 169 3.49 5.47 -37.24
N GLN A 170 2.27 4.96 -37.12
CA GLN A 170 1.07 5.77 -36.90
C GLN A 170 0.56 5.64 -35.45
N THR A 171 0.90 4.55 -34.77
CA THR A 171 0.49 4.20 -33.40
C THR A 171 1.65 3.58 -32.61
N ASP A 172 1.61 3.67 -31.27
CA ASP A 172 2.57 2.99 -30.38
C ASP A 172 2.66 1.48 -30.65
N ARG A 173 1.54 0.85 -31.05
CA ARG A 173 1.48 -0.58 -31.36
C ARG A 173 2.36 -0.98 -32.54
N GLU A 174 2.66 -0.08 -33.47
CA GLU A 174 3.59 -0.36 -34.56
C GLU A 174 5.05 -0.39 -34.07
N CYS A 175 5.35 0.26 -32.96
CA CYS A 175 6.68 0.30 -32.33
C CYS A 175 6.92 -0.84 -31.34
N ALA A 176 5.85 -1.49 -30.88
CA ALA A 176 5.88 -2.65 -29.97
C ALA A 176 6.87 -3.74 -30.42
N ALA A 177 6.89 -4.07 -31.71
CA ALA A 177 7.79 -5.10 -32.25
C ALA A 177 9.29 -4.76 -32.14
N ASP A 178 9.68 -3.48 -32.08
CA ASP A 178 11.08 -3.08 -31.90
C ASP A 178 11.52 -3.27 -30.42
N ALA A 179 10.56 -3.19 -29.49
CA ALA A 179 10.70 -3.57 -28.08
C ALA A 179 10.50 -5.07 -27.81
N HIS A 180 10.33 -5.91 -28.85
CA HIS A 180 9.92 -7.32 -28.75
C HIS A 180 8.54 -7.56 -28.11
N GLU A 181 7.67 -6.55 -28.03
CA GLU A 181 6.27 -6.70 -27.61
C GLU A 181 5.43 -7.33 -28.75
N THR A 182 5.70 -8.60 -29.07
CA THR A 182 5.11 -9.36 -30.18
C THR A 182 3.99 -10.32 -29.73
N LEU A 183 3.85 -10.58 -28.42
CA LEU A 183 2.77 -11.40 -27.88
C LEU A 183 1.49 -10.56 -27.73
N ASN A 184 0.35 -11.17 -28.05
CA ASN A 184 -0.95 -10.58 -27.72
C ASN A 184 -1.22 -10.73 -26.21
N PHE A 185 -1.75 -9.67 -25.61
CA PHE A 185 -2.36 -9.69 -24.28
C PHE A 185 -3.87 -9.56 -24.42
N ASP A 186 -4.65 -10.47 -23.84
CA ASP A 186 -6.10 -10.33 -23.72
C ASP A 186 -6.46 -10.08 -22.26
N ALA A 187 -6.79 -8.83 -21.92
CA ALA A 187 -7.17 -8.45 -20.57
C ALA A 187 -8.44 -9.16 -20.08
N ASN A 188 -9.35 -9.54 -20.98
CA ASN A 188 -10.60 -10.24 -20.62
C ASN A 188 -10.35 -11.70 -20.19
N SER A 189 -9.18 -12.25 -20.54
CA SER A 189 -8.76 -13.58 -20.12
C SER A 189 -8.24 -13.63 -18.68
N VAL A 190 -8.12 -12.48 -18.01
CA VAL A 190 -7.60 -12.34 -16.64
C VAL A 190 -8.74 -12.02 -15.68
N GLN A 191 -8.74 -12.68 -14.53
CA GLN A 191 -9.65 -12.43 -13.43
C GLN A 191 -8.84 -12.21 -12.14
N ILE A 192 -9.23 -11.19 -11.38
CA ILE A 192 -8.60 -10.79 -10.12
C ILE A 192 -9.70 -10.76 -9.07
N THR A 193 -9.54 -11.53 -7.99
CA THR A 193 -10.48 -11.46 -6.86
C THR A 193 -10.26 -10.19 -6.07
N ALA A 194 -11.29 -9.71 -5.37
CA ALA A 194 -11.09 -8.80 -4.26
C ALA A 194 -10.16 -9.43 -3.19
N PRO A 195 -9.48 -8.63 -2.34
CA PRO A 195 -8.69 -9.14 -1.23
C PRO A 195 -9.56 -9.89 -0.23
N ASN A 196 -9.08 -11.04 0.25
CA ASN A 196 -9.70 -11.74 1.38
C ASN A 196 -9.24 -11.16 2.73
N GLN A 197 -9.67 -11.78 3.84
CA GLN A 197 -9.28 -11.44 5.23
C GLN A 197 -7.75 -11.38 5.49
N GLN A 198 -6.96 -12.01 4.62
CA GLN A 198 -5.50 -12.12 4.70
C GLN A 198 -4.80 -11.24 3.66
N GLY A 199 -5.52 -10.34 2.97
CA GLY A 199 -4.96 -9.43 1.96
C GLY A 199 -4.55 -10.14 0.70
N ILE A 200 -4.96 -11.40 0.58
CA ILE A 200 -4.60 -12.27 -0.53
C ILE A 200 -5.65 -12.10 -1.61
N VAL A 201 -5.21 -11.61 -2.76
CA VAL A 201 -5.95 -11.72 -4.02
C VAL A 201 -5.48 -12.94 -4.78
N THR A 202 -6.43 -13.61 -5.44
CA THR A 202 -6.14 -14.63 -6.44
C THR A 202 -6.16 -13.97 -7.81
N VAL A 203 -5.13 -14.21 -8.61
CA VAL A 203 -5.06 -13.77 -10.01
C VAL A 203 -4.98 -15.00 -10.92
N THR A 204 -6.02 -15.21 -11.71
CA THR A 204 -6.12 -16.32 -12.68
C THR A 204 -6.25 -15.77 -14.08
N GLY A 205 -5.74 -16.50 -15.07
CA GLY A 205 -6.07 -16.19 -16.45
C GLY A 205 -5.48 -17.14 -17.47
N LYS A 206 -5.48 -16.72 -18.73
CA LYS A 206 -4.96 -17.51 -19.85
C LYS A 206 -3.91 -16.75 -20.65
N ALA A 207 -2.70 -17.28 -20.65
CA ALA A 207 -1.61 -16.90 -21.54
C ALA A 207 -1.54 -17.89 -22.73
N ARG A 208 -0.49 -17.76 -23.54
CA ARG A 208 -0.07 -18.84 -24.44
C ARG A 208 0.58 -19.96 -23.59
N GLU A 209 0.47 -21.21 -24.06
CA GLU A 209 1.20 -22.36 -23.51
C GLU A 209 2.67 -22.02 -23.22
N ARG A 210 3.25 -22.59 -22.16
CA ARG A 210 4.71 -22.53 -21.88
C ARG A 210 5.31 -21.12 -21.80
N THR A 211 4.49 -20.14 -21.50
CA THR A 211 4.86 -18.73 -21.41
C THR A 211 5.05 -18.34 -19.94
N LEU A 212 6.09 -17.57 -19.65
CA LEU A 212 6.32 -17.02 -18.31
C LEU A 212 5.39 -15.84 -18.10
N VAL A 213 4.49 -15.97 -17.14
CA VAL A 213 3.60 -14.90 -16.69
C VAL A 213 4.28 -14.21 -15.50
N ARG A 214 4.62 -12.94 -15.67
CA ARG A 214 5.11 -12.05 -14.61
C ARG A 214 3.95 -11.21 -14.10
N LEU A 215 3.82 -11.11 -12.78
CA LEU A 215 2.88 -10.24 -12.08
C LEU A 215 3.68 -9.30 -11.17
N GLU A 216 3.39 -8.00 -11.26
CA GLU A 216 3.99 -6.93 -10.47
C GLU A 216 2.88 -6.16 -9.72
N ASN A 217 2.90 -6.11 -8.38
CA ASN A 217 2.04 -5.18 -7.64
C ASN A 217 2.65 -3.77 -7.65
N ARG A 218 2.10 -2.89 -8.49
CA ARG A 218 2.46 -1.47 -8.58
C ARG A 218 1.76 -0.58 -7.55
N GLY A 219 0.63 -1.00 -6.97
CA GLY A 219 0.10 -0.38 -5.75
C GLY A 219 1.07 -0.42 -4.57
N GLN A 220 2.07 -1.32 -4.62
CA GLN A 220 3.14 -1.48 -3.64
C GLN A 220 4.53 -1.08 -4.15
N ARG A 221 4.67 -0.50 -5.36
CA ARG A 221 5.94 -0.45 -6.13
C ARG A 221 7.11 0.27 -5.46
N SER A 222 6.84 1.09 -4.45
CA SER A 222 7.74 2.16 -4.03
C SER A 222 8.77 1.79 -2.96
N VAL A 223 8.88 0.50 -2.57
CA VAL A 223 9.63 0.09 -1.38
C VAL A 223 11.12 0.17 -1.68
N LEU A 224 11.71 1.34 -1.49
CA LEU A 224 13.16 1.50 -1.52
C LEU A 224 13.76 0.70 -0.36
N ILE A 225 14.73 -0.15 -0.69
CA ILE A 225 15.52 -0.92 0.26
C ILE A 225 16.97 -0.60 -0.05
N HIS A 226 17.57 0.25 0.78
CA HIS A 226 18.97 0.71 0.74
C HIS A 226 19.33 1.63 -0.45
N GLY A 227 18.52 2.66 -0.69
CA GLY A 227 18.81 3.77 -1.59
C GLY A 227 18.77 3.47 -3.09
N GLU A 228 18.74 2.19 -3.47
CA GLU A 228 18.38 1.72 -4.81
C GLU A 228 16.87 1.46 -4.90
N PRO A 229 16.26 1.51 -6.10
CA PRO A 229 14.86 1.11 -6.31
C PRO A 229 14.67 -0.36 -5.93
N GLY A 230 14.29 -0.59 -4.67
CA GLY A 230 14.17 -1.89 -4.04
C GLY A 230 13.11 -2.72 -4.73
N ARG A 231 13.55 -3.66 -5.58
CA ARG A 231 12.69 -4.77 -5.99
C ARG A 231 12.48 -5.66 -4.77
N ASN A 232 11.46 -5.36 -3.98
CA ASN A 232 11.07 -6.24 -2.89
C ASN A 232 10.73 -7.61 -3.52
N PRO A 233 11.42 -8.72 -3.20
CA PRO A 233 11.30 -9.96 -3.98
C PRO A 233 9.89 -10.58 -3.99
N GLY A 234 8.99 -10.12 -3.12
CA GLY A 234 7.56 -10.47 -3.13
C GLY A 234 6.67 -9.63 -4.06
N GLN A 235 7.11 -8.46 -4.53
CA GLN A 235 6.31 -7.58 -5.41
C GLN A 235 6.24 -8.07 -6.85
N VAL A 236 7.29 -8.76 -7.33
CA VAL A 236 7.37 -9.33 -8.68
C VAL A 236 7.46 -10.84 -8.58
N VAL A 237 6.31 -11.50 -8.71
CA VAL A 237 6.25 -12.96 -8.82
C VAL A 237 6.09 -13.36 -10.28
N ALA A 238 6.56 -14.56 -10.62
CA ALA A 238 6.28 -15.15 -11.93
C ALA A 238 5.90 -16.62 -11.79
N MET A 239 5.29 -17.15 -12.85
CA MET A 239 5.03 -18.57 -13.00
C MET A 239 4.99 -18.95 -14.48
N ILE A 240 5.21 -20.22 -14.79
CA ILE A 240 5.09 -20.73 -16.16
C ILE A 240 3.67 -21.27 -16.34
N ALA A 241 2.94 -20.72 -17.30
CA ALA A 241 1.61 -21.19 -17.67
C ALA A 241 1.62 -22.69 -18.03
N ASP A 242 0.49 -23.38 -17.82
CA ASP A 242 0.37 -24.80 -18.16
C ASP A 242 0.39 -25.07 -19.68
N ASP A 243 0.32 -26.35 -20.06
CA ASP A 243 0.33 -26.75 -21.46
C ASP A 243 -1.00 -26.33 -22.16
N GLU A 244 -2.07 -26.06 -21.42
CA GLU A 244 -3.29 -25.39 -21.91
C GLU A 244 -3.21 -23.86 -21.92
N GLY A 245 -2.16 -23.26 -21.35
CA GLY A 245 -1.91 -21.82 -21.22
C GLY A 245 -2.52 -21.14 -20.00
N ASN A 246 -3.15 -21.85 -19.06
CA ASN A 246 -3.70 -21.24 -17.86
C ASN A 246 -2.60 -20.89 -16.85
N PHE A 247 -2.86 -19.86 -16.04
CA PHE A 247 -2.02 -19.45 -14.92
C PHE A 247 -2.86 -19.06 -13.70
N ARG A 248 -2.29 -19.21 -12.50
CA ARG A 248 -2.95 -18.94 -11.23
C ARG A 248 -1.95 -18.55 -10.14
N PHE A 249 -2.07 -17.33 -9.64
CA PHE A 249 -1.36 -16.85 -8.46
C PHE A 249 -2.32 -16.83 -7.27
N ASP A 250 -2.11 -17.71 -6.29
CA ASP A 250 -3.01 -17.91 -5.14
C ASP A 250 -2.73 -17.01 -3.93
N ARG A 251 -1.57 -16.33 -3.88
CA ARG A 251 -1.06 -15.66 -2.67
C ARG A 251 -0.41 -14.31 -2.98
N ILE A 252 -1.08 -13.47 -3.76
CA ILE A 252 -0.66 -12.09 -4.01
C ILE A 252 -1.17 -11.20 -2.89
N LEU A 253 -0.28 -10.52 -2.17
CA LEU A 253 -0.68 -9.49 -1.21
C LEU A 253 -1.05 -8.22 -1.98
N ALA A 254 -2.30 -7.76 -1.85
CA ALA A 254 -2.77 -6.51 -2.45
C ALA A 254 -3.96 -5.90 -1.70
N ARG A 255 -4.10 -4.58 -1.79
CA ARG A 255 -5.23 -3.80 -1.26
C ARG A 255 -6.24 -3.50 -2.36
N GLY A 256 -7.48 -3.16 -1.99
CA GLY A 256 -8.42 -2.55 -2.94
C GLY A 256 -7.78 -1.29 -3.57
N GLN A 257 -7.99 -1.10 -4.86
CA GLN A 257 -7.37 -0.04 -5.69
C GLN A 257 -5.85 -0.16 -5.93
N ASP A 258 -5.14 -1.18 -5.42
CA ASP A 258 -3.76 -1.44 -5.86
C ASP A 258 -3.74 -1.73 -7.38
N GLU A 259 -2.74 -1.22 -8.11
CA GLU A 259 -2.50 -1.56 -9.52
C GLU A 259 -1.70 -2.88 -9.59
N LEU A 260 -2.25 -3.92 -10.22
CA LEU A 260 -1.52 -5.13 -10.60
C LEU A 260 -1.21 -5.10 -12.09
N VAL A 261 0.06 -5.32 -12.43
CA VAL A 261 0.53 -5.35 -13.81
C VAL A 261 1.03 -6.74 -14.18
N ILE A 262 0.45 -7.29 -15.25
CA ILE A 262 0.76 -8.61 -15.78
C ILE A 262 1.47 -8.47 -17.13
N GLN A 263 2.52 -9.25 -17.34
CA GLN A 263 3.24 -9.32 -18.61
C GLN A 263 3.60 -10.77 -18.93
N PHE A 264 3.37 -11.17 -20.18
CA PHE A 264 3.74 -12.47 -20.71
C PHE A 264 5.12 -12.41 -21.38
N MET A 265 5.94 -13.45 -21.23
CA MET A 265 7.30 -13.55 -21.81
C MET A 265 7.60 -14.96 -22.33
N THR A 266 8.21 -15.08 -23.50
CA THR A 266 8.79 -16.35 -24.01
C THR A 266 10.26 -16.50 -23.61
N LEU A 267 10.83 -17.70 -23.82
CA LEU A 267 12.27 -17.94 -23.67
C LEU A 267 13.15 -17.00 -24.54
N ASN A 268 12.60 -16.49 -25.64
CA ASN A 268 13.31 -15.63 -26.59
C ASN A 268 13.20 -14.13 -26.26
N ASP A 269 12.63 -13.77 -25.09
CA ASP A 269 12.28 -12.40 -24.69
C ASP A 269 11.19 -11.74 -25.55
N ASP A 270 10.40 -12.51 -26.30
CA ASP A 270 9.16 -11.98 -26.87
C ASP A 270 8.18 -11.69 -25.72
N ARG A 271 7.72 -10.45 -25.63
CA ARG A 271 6.88 -9.95 -24.55
C ARG A 271 5.48 -9.65 -25.02
N SER A 272 4.53 -9.60 -24.09
CA SER A 272 3.30 -8.85 -24.31
C SER A 272 3.46 -7.38 -23.91
N PRO A 273 2.58 -6.49 -24.38
CA PRO A 273 2.28 -5.26 -23.66
C PRO A 273 1.94 -5.56 -22.19
N GLU A 274 2.17 -4.59 -21.32
CA GLU A 274 1.77 -4.66 -19.92
C GLU A 274 0.24 -4.52 -19.79
N GLY A 275 -0.41 -5.53 -19.21
CA GLY A 275 -1.81 -5.45 -18.81
C GLY A 275 -1.92 -4.90 -17.40
N SER A 276 -2.50 -3.71 -17.25
CA SER A 276 -2.77 -3.08 -15.95
C SER A 276 -4.20 -3.37 -15.49
N PHE A 277 -4.36 -3.73 -14.23
CA PHE A 277 -5.63 -4.06 -13.59
C PHE A 277 -5.69 -3.41 -12.22
N ILE A 278 -6.87 -2.88 -11.87
CA ILE A 278 -7.14 -2.37 -10.53
C ILE A 278 -7.72 -3.51 -9.68
N VAL A 279 -7.15 -3.74 -8.50
CA VAL A 279 -7.68 -4.72 -7.55
C VAL A 279 -9.07 -4.27 -7.08
N PRO A 280 -10.10 -5.12 -7.20
CA PRO A 280 -11.44 -4.80 -6.72
C PRO A 280 -11.42 -4.50 -5.21
N ASN A 281 -12.27 -3.56 -4.76
CA ASN A 281 -12.45 -3.33 -3.34
C ASN A 281 -12.96 -4.61 -2.65
N PRO A 282 -12.54 -4.90 -1.39
CA PRO A 282 -13.16 -5.97 -0.61
C PRO A 282 -14.65 -5.68 -0.45
N SER A 283 -15.48 -6.72 -0.50
CA SER A 283 -16.90 -6.60 -0.19
C SER A 283 -17.08 -6.11 1.25
N LEU A 284 -17.92 -5.10 1.44
CA LEU A 284 -18.26 -4.63 2.79
C LEU A 284 -19.15 -5.66 3.47
N GLU A 285 -18.95 -5.89 4.76
CA GLU A 285 -19.75 -6.83 5.55
C GLU A 285 -21.01 -6.18 6.11
N GLY A 286 -20.95 -4.87 6.37
CA GLY A 286 -22.06 -4.15 6.95
C GLY A 286 -21.83 -2.67 7.09
N LEU A 287 -22.73 -2.07 7.84
CA LEU A 287 -22.85 -0.63 8.00
C LEU A 287 -23.32 -0.35 9.41
N ASP A 288 -22.76 0.70 10.02
CA ASP A 288 -23.17 1.16 11.33
C ASP A 288 -23.46 2.67 11.33
N ILE A 289 -24.39 3.07 12.21
CA ILE A 289 -24.63 4.48 12.55
C ILE A 289 -24.00 4.70 13.92
N ILE A 290 -22.81 5.30 13.93
CA ILE A 290 -22.04 5.51 15.16
C ILE A 290 -22.73 6.50 16.10
N SER A 291 -23.24 7.61 15.56
CA SER A 291 -23.90 8.65 16.35
C SER A 291 -24.90 9.46 15.52
N VAL A 292 -25.89 10.02 16.22
CA VAL A 292 -26.69 11.14 15.74
C VAL A 292 -26.53 12.27 16.74
N GLU A 293 -26.09 13.43 16.27
CA GLU A 293 -25.73 14.56 17.10
C GLU A 293 -26.45 15.84 16.63
N ASN A 294 -26.91 16.66 17.56
CA ASN A 294 -27.32 18.03 17.29
C ASN A 294 -26.18 18.80 16.58
N PHE A 295 -26.35 19.17 15.31
CA PHE A 295 -25.41 20.08 14.64
C PHE A 295 -25.70 21.51 15.11
N GLU A 296 -26.98 21.87 15.15
CA GLU A 296 -27.52 23.13 15.68
C GLU A 296 -28.42 22.90 16.91
N ALA A 297 -28.86 23.99 17.55
CA ALA A 297 -29.90 23.91 18.57
C ALA A 297 -31.22 23.46 17.93
N LEU A 298 -31.81 22.38 18.45
CA LEU A 298 -33.08 21.85 17.96
C LEU A 298 -34.23 22.43 18.80
N THR A 299 -35.16 23.16 18.18
CA THR A 299 -36.36 23.69 18.84
C THR A 299 -37.59 22.88 18.43
N GLU A 300 -38.58 22.73 19.32
CA GLU A 300 -39.88 22.15 18.94
C GLU A 300 -40.53 22.90 17.78
N ASN A 301 -41.20 22.17 16.88
CA ASN A 301 -41.85 22.65 15.65
C ASN A 301 -40.95 23.28 14.57
N GLU A 302 -39.70 23.58 14.88
CA GLU A 302 -38.71 24.10 13.94
C GLU A 302 -38.01 22.97 13.17
N VAL A 303 -37.39 23.34 12.05
CA VAL A 303 -36.42 22.50 11.36
C VAL A 303 -35.05 22.83 11.92
N GLY A 304 -34.31 21.83 12.35
CA GLY A 304 -32.95 21.99 12.85
C GLY A 304 -32.03 20.89 12.33
N THR A 305 -30.75 21.24 12.18
CA THR A 305 -29.76 20.36 11.56
C THR A 305 -29.22 19.33 12.57
N VAL A 306 -29.11 18.08 12.13
CA VAL A 306 -28.36 17.01 12.82
C VAL A 306 -27.21 16.50 11.96
N ALA A 307 -26.15 16.05 12.64
CA ALA A 307 -25.07 15.28 12.05
C ALA A 307 -25.33 13.79 12.27
N VAL A 308 -25.43 13.02 11.19
CA VAL A 308 -25.53 11.55 11.21
C VAL A 308 -24.15 10.98 10.86
N ARG A 309 -23.53 10.25 11.78
CA ARG A 309 -22.23 9.61 11.58
C ARG A 309 -22.41 8.16 11.15
N ILE A 310 -21.82 7.81 10.02
CA ILE A 310 -21.97 6.51 9.36
C ILE A 310 -20.59 5.90 9.15
N ALA A 311 -20.41 4.63 9.50
CA ALA A 311 -19.22 3.86 9.21
C ALA A 311 -19.58 2.56 8.48
N PRO A 312 -19.28 2.44 7.17
CA PRO A 312 -19.26 1.13 6.52
C PRO A 312 -18.11 0.31 7.10
N TYR A 313 -18.36 -0.95 7.45
CA TYR A 313 -17.36 -1.88 7.96
C TYR A 313 -17.28 -3.16 7.12
N GLY A 314 -16.20 -3.88 7.30
CA GLY A 314 -15.77 -5.01 6.49
C GLY A 314 -14.76 -5.84 7.28
N LEU A 315 -13.90 -6.56 6.57
CA LEU A 315 -13.04 -7.58 7.19
C LEU A 315 -11.72 -7.08 7.78
N ASP A 316 -11.16 -7.93 8.65
CA ASP A 316 -9.89 -7.84 9.40
C ASP A 316 -8.98 -9.03 9.03
N ARG A 317 -7.63 -8.93 8.95
CA ARG A 317 -6.72 -7.81 9.32
C ARG A 317 -5.90 -7.21 8.16
N TYR A 318 -5.86 -7.84 7.00
CA TYR A 318 -4.97 -7.50 5.90
C TYR A 318 -5.87 -7.03 4.75
N GLY A 319 -6.34 -5.79 4.83
CA GLY A 319 -7.70 -5.47 4.36
C GLY A 319 -8.66 -5.66 5.53
N LEU A 320 -9.27 -4.55 5.99
CA LEU A 320 -8.80 -3.76 7.15
C LEU A 320 -9.89 -2.74 7.55
N CYS A 321 -11.08 -3.23 7.91
CA CYS A 321 -12.08 -2.50 8.69
C CYS A 321 -12.27 -3.23 10.01
N PRO A 322 -11.87 -2.65 11.15
CA PRO A 322 -12.29 -3.19 12.44
C PRO A 322 -13.80 -2.95 12.63
N PRO A 323 -14.47 -3.69 13.53
CA PRO A 323 -15.82 -3.33 13.95
C PRO A 323 -15.87 -1.88 14.43
N SER A 324 -16.92 -1.15 14.04
CA SER A 324 -17.17 0.25 14.42
C SER A 324 -16.98 0.54 15.91
N ALA A 325 -17.34 -0.42 16.76
CA ALA A 325 -17.24 -0.34 18.21
C ALA A 325 -15.82 -0.51 18.80
N ALA A 326 -14.82 -0.91 18.00
CA ALA A 326 -13.47 -1.21 18.47
C ALA A 326 -12.41 -0.21 17.94
N SER A 327 -12.44 0.12 16.64
CA SER A 327 -11.61 1.15 16.02
C SER A 327 -12.06 1.39 14.57
N PRO A 328 -12.94 2.35 14.27
CA PRO A 328 -13.39 2.55 12.89
C PRO A 328 -12.23 3.03 12.00
N GLN A 329 -12.06 2.35 10.86
CA GLN A 329 -11.17 2.72 9.76
C GLN A 329 -11.95 2.55 8.44
N LEU A 330 -11.66 3.38 7.43
CA LEU A 330 -12.34 3.32 6.13
C LEU A 330 -11.68 2.30 5.20
N CYS A 331 -12.38 1.21 4.87
CA CYS A 331 -12.02 0.37 3.72
C CYS A 331 -12.51 0.94 2.38
N PHE A 332 -13.42 1.91 2.43
CA PHE A 332 -14.08 2.44 1.25
C PHE A 332 -13.44 3.78 0.83
N GLY A 333 -12.51 3.70 -0.12
CA GLY A 333 -12.05 4.88 -0.86
C GLY A 333 -13.10 5.34 -1.85
N GLY A 334 -13.55 6.60 -1.75
CA GLY A 334 -14.55 7.18 -2.66
C GLY A 334 -15.38 8.32 -2.05
N GLY A 335 -15.45 8.39 -0.72
CA GLY A 335 -16.36 9.31 -0.01
C GLY A 335 -17.79 8.77 0.07
N LEU A 336 -18.62 9.35 0.93
CA LEU A 336 -20.07 9.17 0.91
C LEU A 336 -20.75 10.49 0.55
N ASP A 337 -21.79 10.39 -0.26
CA ASP A 337 -22.68 11.47 -0.64
C ASP A 337 -24.12 11.16 -0.18
N HIS A 338 -24.93 12.20 0.00
CA HIS A 338 -26.35 12.06 0.34
C HIS A 338 -27.13 11.22 -0.68
N SER A 339 -26.74 11.21 -1.96
CA SER A 339 -27.36 10.36 -2.99
C SER A 339 -27.18 8.86 -2.77
N MET A 340 -26.21 8.45 -1.94
CA MET A 340 -25.94 7.04 -1.63
C MET A 340 -26.75 6.56 -0.42
N VAL A 341 -27.32 7.45 0.40
CA VAL A 341 -27.99 7.13 1.67
C VAL A 341 -29.49 7.40 1.60
N THR A 342 -30.29 6.35 1.79
CA THR A 342 -31.76 6.41 1.87
C THR A 342 -32.22 6.09 3.28
N PHE A 343 -33.08 6.93 3.88
CA PHE A 343 -33.69 6.59 5.17
C PHE A 343 -34.89 5.66 4.98
N THR A 344 -34.80 4.45 5.54
CA THR A 344 -35.92 3.49 5.60
C THR A 344 -36.85 3.78 6.77
N ARG A 345 -36.34 4.44 7.82
CA ARG A 345 -37.10 4.89 8.99
C ARG A 345 -36.44 6.12 9.59
N ALA A 346 -37.24 7.09 10.01
CA ALA A 346 -36.77 8.19 10.85
C ALA A 346 -37.93 8.67 11.72
N THR A 347 -37.82 8.46 13.02
CA THR A 347 -38.82 8.93 13.99
C THR A 347 -38.17 9.63 15.18
N ILE A 348 -38.87 10.61 15.72
CA ILE A 348 -38.55 11.28 16.98
C ILE A 348 -39.70 10.97 17.94
N ASP A 349 -39.43 10.20 18.98
CA ASP A 349 -40.40 9.60 19.92
C ASP A 349 -41.62 9.01 19.18
N ALA A 350 -41.34 8.08 18.26
CA ALA A 350 -42.28 7.36 17.40
C ALA A 350 -43.15 8.22 16.45
N ILE A 351 -42.95 9.54 16.36
CA ILE A 351 -43.54 10.38 15.30
C ILE A 351 -42.54 10.47 14.15
N ALA A 352 -43.01 10.20 12.93
CA ALA A 352 -42.21 10.30 11.72
C ALA A 352 -41.65 11.72 11.53
N SER A 353 -40.33 11.82 11.39
CA SER A 353 -39.62 13.04 11.02
C SER A 353 -38.64 12.68 9.91
N PRO A 354 -39.08 12.70 8.63
CA PRO A 354 -38.23 12.31 7.52
C PRO A 354 -37.07 13.31 7.37
N PRO A 355 -35.80 12.88 7.35
CA PRO A 355 -34.68 13.79 7.26
C PRO A 355 -34.50 14.23 5.80
N THR A 356 -34.33 15.52 5.57
CA THR A 356 -33.94 16.05 4.26
C THR A 356 -32.45 16.38 4.25
N PRO A 357 -31.68 16.08 3.19
CA PRO A 357 -30.29 16.54 3.09
C PRO A 357 -30.21 18.05 3.34
N THR A 358 -29.41 18.46 4.32
CA THR A 358 -29.17 19.89 4.58
C THR A 358 -28.56 20.50 3.32
N PRO A 359 -29.13 21.58 2.75
CA PRO A 359 -28.55 22.21 1.57
C PRO A 359 -27.15 22.72 1.88
N THR A 360 -26.12 22.02 1.38
CA THR A 360 -24.73 22.43 1.54
C THR A 360 -24.44 23.62 0.63
N ASP A 361 -24.81 24.81 1.09
CA ASP A 361 -24.05 26.00 0.74
C ASP A 361 -22.58 25.73 1.11
N GLU A 362 -21.61 26.12 0.28
CA GLU A 362 -20.18 25.77 0.45
C GLU A 362 -19.58 26.27 1.79
N ASN A 363 -20.33 27.08 2.54
CA ASN A 363 -19.97 27.73 3.80
C ASN A 363 -20.62 27.10 5.06
N LEU A 364 -21.53 26.12 4.94
CA LEU A 364 -22.10 25.44 6.12
C LEU A 364 -21.06 24.48 6.73
N GLU A 365 -20.31 24.99 7.70
CA GLU A 365 -19.05 24.41 8.13
C GLU A 365 -19.14 22.94 8.62
N PHE A 366 -18.23 22.12 8.10
CA PHE A 366 -17.94 20.70 8.44
C PHE A 366 -17.48 20.45 9.92
N ASN A 367 -17.89 21.30 10.88
CA ASN A 367 -17.33 21.46 12.22
C ASN A 367 -17.42 20.25 13.17
N ARG A 368 -18.24 19.23 12.88
CA ARG A 368 -18.33 17.99 13.70
C ARG A 368 -17.86 16.72 13.02
N GLY A 369 -17.89 16.66 11.67
CA GLY A 369 -17.07 15.68 10.93
C GLY A 369 -15.58 15.81 11.30
N THR A 370 -15.17 17.01 11.71
CA THR A 370 -13.83 17.35 12.18
C THR A 370 -13.60 17.19 13.70
N GLN A 371 -14.47 16.49 14.45
CA GLN A 371 -14.23 16.19 15.88
C GLN A 371 -13.58 14.83 16.16
N GLY A 372 -13.36 14.02 15.11
CA GLY A 372 -12.81 12.67 15.21
C GLY A 372 -13.89 11.61 15.42
N ASP A 373 -13.48 10.38 15.68
CA ASP A 373 -14.38 9.30 16.08
C ASP A 373 -14.71 9.42 17.58
N PRO A 374 -15.99 9.48 17.98
CA PRO A 374 -16.37 9.58 19.38
C PRO A 374 -16.19 8.27 20.19
N LEU A 375 -16.16 7.10 19.55
CA LEU A 375 -15.98 5.80 20.22
C LEU A 375 -14.50 5.45 20.43
N GLY A 376 -13.65 5.79 19.47
CA GLY A 376 -12.20 5.63 19.51
C GLY A 376 -11.50 6.59 20.47
N GLY A 377 -10.32 6.19 20.95
CA GLY A 377 -9.48 7.03 21.78
C GLY A 377 -9.09 8.34 21.06
N PRO A 378 -8.75 9.41 21.82
CA PRO A 378 -8.30 10.67 21.22
C PRO A 378 -7.06 10.43 20.36
N LEU A 379 -7.03 10.97 19.14
CA LEU A 379 -5.86 10.80 18.26
C LEU A 379 -4.70 11.69 18.74
N THR A 380 -3.48 11.28 18.44
CA THR A 380 -2.30 12.14 18.58
C THR A 380 -1.83 12.51 17.19
N ILE A 381 -2.05 13.75 16.76
CA ILE A 381 -1.76 14.24 15.42
C ILE A 381 -0.54 15.15 15.48
N VAL A 382 0.47 14.89 14.65
CA VAL A 382 1.63 15.78 14.48
C VAL A 382 1.61 16.41 13.10
N MET A 383 1.49 17.73 13.04
CA MET A 383 1.50 18.50 11.80
C MET A 383 2.94 18.81 11.38
N VAL A 384 3.38 18.38 10.20
CA VAL A 384 4.71 18.66 9.63
C VAL A 384 4.55 19.76 8.57
N VAL A 385 5.05 20.97 8.86
CA VAL A 385 4.78 22.18 8.06
C VAL A 385 6.07 22.77 7.50
N ASP A 386 6.04 23.10 6.20
CA ASP A 386 7.14 23.76 5.50
C ASP A 386 7.23 25.25 5.85
N LEU A 387 8.33 25.63 6.48
CA LEU A 387 8.76 26.98 6.87
C LEU A 387 10.07 27.38 6.14
N SER A 388 10.38 26.78 5.00
CA SER A 388 11.53 27.19 4.17
C SER A 388 11.37 28.62 3.64
N ALA A 389 12.48 29.27 3.29
CA ALA A 389 12.45 30.57 2.62
C ALA A 389 11.61 30.57 1.32
N LYS A 390 11.54 29.43 0.61
CA LYS A 390 10.68 29.28 -0.57
C LYS A 390 9.21 29.16 -0.19
N ALA A 391 8.88 28.43 0.88
CA ALA A 391 7.52 28.37 1.42
C ALA A 391 6.98 29.76 1.81
N ALA A 392 7.83 30.62 2.42
CA ALA A 392 7.48 32.01 2.71
C ALA A 392 7.30 32.90 1.46
N THR A 393 7.85 32.48 0.31
CA THR A 393 7.68 33.17 -0.98
C THR A 393 6.41 32.70 -1.71
N LEU A 394 6.07 31.42 -1.59
CA LEU A 394 4.90 30.79 -2.23
C LEU A 394 3.61 30.96 -1.42
N ASP A 395 3.70 31.07 -0.09
CA ASP A 395 2.59 31.36 0.83
C ASP A 395 2.97 32.48 1.82
N PRO A 396 3.15 33.72 1.33
CA PRO A 396 3.54 34.87 2.19
C PRO A 396 2.47 35.25 3.22
N SER A 397 1.27 34.70 3.08
CA SER A 397 0.12 34.87 3.98
C SER A 397 0.00 33.78 5.04
N ASN A 398 0.89 32.78 5.07
CA ASN A 398 0.82 31.62 5.96
C ASN A 398 -0.54 30.89 5.93
N LYS A 399 -1.23 30.86 4.77
CA LYS A 399 -2.53 30.21 4.57
C LYS A 399 -2.55 28.77 5.05
N ARG A 400 -1.44 28.03 4.91
CA ARG A 400 -1.34 26.64 5.40
C ARG A 400 -1.32 26.55 6.92
N ILE A 401 -0.64 27.48 7.60
CA ILE A 401 -0.63 27.54 9.07
C ILE A 401 -2.04 27.93 9.57
N THR A 402 -2.71 28.85 8.88
CA THR A 402 -4.11 29.22 9.15
C THR A 402 -5.07 28.05 8.93
N ALA A 403 -4.99 27.35 7.79
CA ALA A 403 -5.83 26.19 7.49
C ALA A 403 -5.57 25.02 8.47
N ALA A 404 -4.30 24.77 8.83
CA ALA A 404 -3.94 23.81 9.88
C ALA A 404 -4.51 24.22 11.25
N ARG A 405 -4.42 25.51 11.63
CA ARG A 405 -5.03 26.05 12.84
C ARG A 405 -6.55 25.88 12.83
N ASN A 406 -7.22 26.15 11.71
CA ASN A 406 -8.66 25.98 11.56
C ASN A 406 -9.07 24.50 11.67
N PHE A 407 -8.30 23.60 11.05
CA PHE A 407 -8.50 22.15 11.15
C PHE A 407 -8.33 21.65 12.58
N VAL A 408 -7.30 22.08 13.32
CA VAL A 408 -7.05 21.61 14.69
C VAL A 408 -7.87 22.31 15.78
N ALA A 409 -8.41 23.50 15.51
CA ALA A 409 -9.33 24.19 16.41
C ALA A 409 -10.67 23.43 16.55
N LYS A 410 -11.07 22.67 15.51
CA LYS A 410 -12.30 21.88 15.48
C LYS A 410 -12.17 20.52 16.19
N ARG A 411 -10.96 20.14 16.65
CA ARG A 411 -10.58 18.79 17.12
C ARG A 411 -10.62 18.61 18.64
N THR A 412 -11.68 18.98 19.35
CA THR A 412 -11.64 19.18 20.84
C THR A 412 -11.06 18.02 21.68
N ARG A 413 -11.13 16.76 21.20
CA ARG A 413 -10.61 15.56 21.92
C ARG A 413 -9.10 15.29 21.74
N ASP A 414 -8.53 15.61 20.59
CA ASP A 414 -7.22 15.08 20.17
C ASP A 414 -6.03 15.70 20.93
N ARG A 415 -4.82 15.16 20.69
CA ARG A 415 -3.56 15.79 21.09
C ARG A 415 -2.83 16.27 19.86
N ILE A 416 -2.45 17.53 19.81
CA ILE A 416 -1.90 18.16 18.61
C ILE A 416 -0.47 18.63 18.88
N GLY A 417 0.48 18.05 18.15
CA GLY A 417 1.87 18.51 18.08
C GLY A 417 2.18 19.08 16.69
N ALA A 418 3.36 19.66 16.54
CA ALA A 418 3.83 20.09 15.23
C ALA A 418 5.35 20.10 15.10
N ILE A 419 5.80 19.87 13.86
CA ILE A 419 7.17 20.05 13.40
C ILE A 419 7.19 21.15 12.33
N GLY A 420 7.93 22.22 12.58
CA GLY A 420 8.27 23.22 11.57
C GLY A 420 9.62 22.89 10.95
N TYR A 421 9.63 22.30 9.75
CA TYR A 421 10.86 22.10 8.96
C TYR A 421 11.08 23.30 8.04
N GLY A 422 12.32 23.59 7.65
CA GLY A 422 12.69 24.84 6.97
C GLY A 422 13.80 25.63 7.66
N PRO A 423 13.82 25.75 9.00
CA PRO A 423 14.95 26.30 9.74
C PRO A 423 16.02 25.24 10.03
N THR A 424 17.29 25.64 10.10
CA THR A 424 18.46 24.74 10.32
C THR A 424 18.35 23.85 11.56
N THR A 425 17.54 24.26 12.54
CA THR A 425 17.05 23.38 13.61
C THR A 425 15.53 23.32 13.49
N PRO A 426 14.93 22.16 13.17
CA PRO A 426 13.47 22.04 13.07
C PRO A 426 12.79 22.43 14.38
N LEU A 427 11.75 23.26 14.28
CA LEU A 427 10.94 23.64 15.44
C LEU A 427 10.08 22.47 15.86
N ARG A 428 10.07 22.12 17.15
CA ARG A 428 9.31 20.99 17.70
C ARG A 428 8.34 21.47 18.77
N PHE A 429 7.06 21.25 18.56
CA PHE A 429 5.98 21.50 19.52
C PHE A 429 5.35 20.15 19.89
N GLN A 430 5.45 19.78 21.17
CA GLN A 430 4.97 18.49 21.66
C GLN A 430 3.44 18.35 21.57
N PRO A 431 2.87 17.13 21.56
CA PRO A 431 1.42 16.95 21.43
C PRO A 431 0.65 17.38 22.68
N VAL A 432 0.00 18.54 22.61
CA VAL A 432 -0.73 19.17 23.73
C VAL A 432 -2.25 19.00 23.63
N ALA A 433 -2.93 19.15 24.76
CA ALA A 433 -4.38 19.12 24.87
C ALA A 433 -5.04 20.39 24.25
N PHE A 434 -6.35 20.34 24.01
CA PHE A 434 -7.12 21.38 23.32
C PHE A 434 -6.82 22.82 23.77
N THR A 435 -6.78 23.06 25.08
CA THR A 435 -6.59 24.38 25.70
C THR A 435 -5.25 25.05 25.37
N GLU A 436 -4.25 24.28 24.94
CA GLU A 436 -2.87 24.77 24.75
C GLU A 436 -2.48 24.92 23.26
N ARG A 437 -3.29 24.38 22.33
CA ARG A 437 -2.92 24.26 20.91
C ARG A 437 -2.71 25.58 20.19
N ALA A 438 -3.36 26.66 20.61
CA ALA A 438 -3.14 27.98 20.03
C ALA A 438 -1.64 28.33 20.03
N THR A 439 -0.95 28.03 21.14
CA THR A 439 0.49 28.28 21.31
C THR A 439 1.38 27.52 20.31
N VAL A 440 0.95 26.33 19.85
CA VAL A 440 1.65 25.54 18.83
C VAL A 440 1.64 26.28 17.48
N PHE A 441 0.47 26.76 17.05
CA PHE A 441 0.33 27.43 15.74
C PHE A 441 0.72 28.90 15.79
N ASP A 442 0.70 29.55 16.96
CA ASP A 442 1.31 30.86 17.18
C ASP A 442 2.84 30.76 17.10
N GLY A 443 3.43 29.72 17.72
CA GLY A 443 4.85 29.43 17.62
C GLY A 443 5.33 29.12 16.20
N LEU A 444 4.55 28.36 15.42
CA LEU A 444 4.83 28.15 13.98
C LEU A 444 4.68 29.44 13.17
N ALA A 445 3.64 30.25 13.41
CA ALA A 445 3.40 31.48 12.65
C ALA A 445 4.43 32.58 12.94
N ALA A 446 5.01 32.61 14.15
CA ALA A 446 6.08 33.51 14.55
C ALA A 446 7.49 33.04 14.14
N ALA A 447 7.62 31.84 13.56
CA ALA A 447 8.90 31.29 13.14
C ALA A 447 9.54 32.11 12.03
N THR A 448 10.86 32.33 12.12
CA THR A 448 11.62 32.93 11.02
C THR A 448 11.89 31.86 9.94
N PRO A 449 11.51 32.08 8.67
CA PRO A 449 11.79 31.14 7.60
C PRO A 449 13.30 30.94 7.37
N GLY A 450 13.73 29.72 7.02
CA GLY A 450 15.16 29.35 7.01
C GLY A 450 15.67 28.57 5.78
N GLY A 451 16.91 28.08 5.91
CA GLY A 451 17.65 27.28 4.91
C GLY A 451 17.66 25.77 5.23
N LYS A 452 17.68 24.94 4.16
CA LYS A 452 16.75 23.82 3.95
C LYS A 452 17.03 22.52 4.72
N PRO A 453 16.14 22.10 5.64
CA PRO A 453 16.00 20.72 6.10
C PRO A 453 15.02 19.96 5.21
N SER A 454 15.24 18.64 5.10
CA SER A 454 14.35 17.72 4.41
C SER A 454 12.97 17.62 5.07
N VAL A 455 11.91 17.48 4.25
CA VAL A 455 10.57 17.09 4.73
C VAL A 455 10.59 15.73 5.43
N PHE A 456 11.49 14.83 5.02
CA PHE A 456 11.62 13.50 5.62
C PHE A 456 12.21 13.56 7.02
N GLU A 457 13.16 14.47 7.29
CA GLU A 457 13.55 14.78 8.68
C GLU A 457 12.32 15.30 9.45
N GLY A 458 11.50 16.16 8.86
CA GLY A 458 10.23 16.58 9.46
C GLY A 458 9.30 15.41 9.85
N ILE A 459 9.15 14.42 8.97
CA ILE A 459 8.33 13.20 9.17
C ILE A 459 8.95 12.27 10.23
N LYS A 460 10.26 12.04 10.17
CA LYS A 460 11.03 11.28 11.15
C LYS A 460 10.84 11.83 12.56
N LEU A 461 11.02 13.14 12.72
CA LEU A 461 10.87 13.81 14.01
C LEU A 461 9.43 13.80 14.53
N ALA A 462 8.43 13.76 13.64
CA ALA A 462 7.04 13.52 14.01
C ALA A 462 6.82 12.07 14.50
N GLY A 463 7.43 11.08 13.85
CA GLY A 463 7.43 9.69 14.31
C GLY A 463 8.11 9.51 15.67
N GLU A 464 9.29 10.10 15.88
CA GLU A 464 9.98 10.13 17.18
C GLU A 464 9.08 10.73 18.28
N MET A 465 8.35 11.80 17.96
CA MET A 465 7.41 12.47 18.87
C MET A 465 6.20 11.60 19.20
N LEU A 466 5.64 10.87 18.24
CA LEU A 466 4.54 9.93 18.45
C LEU A 466 4.98 8.70 19.27
N ASN A 467 6.17 8.16 18.99
CA ASN A 467 6.81 7.10 19.78
C ASN A 467 7.01 7.54 21.24
N ALA A 468 7.56 8.74 21.47
CA ALA A 468 7.73 9.30 22.82
C ALA A 468 6.39 9.57 23.55
N ALA A 469 5.30 9.79 22.80
CA ALA A 469 3.95 9.92 23.33
C ALA A 469 3.23 8.57 23.56
N ASN A 470 3.86 7.44 23.21
CA ASN A 470 3.28 6.09 23.17
C ASN A 470 2.01 5.99 22.30
N ALA A 471 1.96 6.75 21.20
CA ALA A 471 0.77 6.88 20.37
C ALA A 471 0.60 5.76 19.30
N TYR A 472 1.06 4.55 19.57
CA TYR A 472 1.27 3.49 18.56
C TYR A 472 0.02 3.12 17.72
N GLU A 473 -1.19 3.27 18.28
CA GLU A 473 -2.45 2.93 17.59
C GLU A 473 -3.21 4.19 17.07
N ASN A 474 -3.06 5.31 17.79
CA ASN A 474 -3.81 6.55 17.58
C ASN A 474 -2.96 7.71 17.02
N GLY A 475 -1.69 7.46 16.72
CA GLY A 475 -0.74 8.42 16.15
C GLY A 475 -0.97 8.63 14.65
N ARG A 476 -0.95 9.89 14.21
CA ARG A 476 -1.12 10.29 12.79
C ARG A 476 -0.18 11.45 12.46
N ILE A 477 0.39 11.46 11.26
CA ILE A 477 1.30 12.51 10.78
C ILE A 477 0.66 13.20 9.58
N VAL A 478 0.61 14.53 9.57
CA VAL A 478 -0.01 15.31 8.49
C VAL A 478 1.00 16.31 7.94
N VAL A 479 1.43 16.11 6.70
CA VAL A 479 2.54 16.82 6.05
C VAL A 479 2.03 17.84 5.05
N MET A 480 2.49 19.09 5.13
CA MET A 480 2.08 20.20 4.27
C MET A 480 3.26 20.81 3.50
N PRO A 481 3.82 20.10 2.51
CA PRO A 481 4.95 20.59 1.74
C PRO A 481 4.54 21.69 0.75
N LEU A 482 5.43 22.66 0.54
CA LEU A 482 5.31 23.66 -0.53
C LEU A 482 6.38 23.56 -1.61
N ASP A 483 7.45 22.81 -1.36
CA ASP A 483 8.46 22.50 -2.36
C ASP A 483 8.76 21.01 -2.43
N ASN A 484 9.41 20.60 -3.51
CA ASN A 484 10.05 19.29 -3.60
C ASN A 484 11.00 19.09 -2.41
N PRO A 485 11.11 17.85 -1.87
CA PRO A 485 12.09 17.54 -0.85
C PRO A 485 13.51 17.77 -1.40
N VAL A 486 14.18 18.78 -0.86
CA VAL A 486 15.62 18.98 -1.04
C VAL A 486 16.25 18.73 0.32
N ASP A 487 17.17 17.77 0.38
CA ASP A 487 17.97 17.54 1.57
C ASP A 487 19.33 18.23 1.42
N ASP A 488 19.54 19.33 2.16
CA ASP A 488 20.84 20.00 2.25
C ASP A 488 21.68 19.48 3.45
N SER A 489 21.25 18.42 4.16
CA SER A 489 22.00 17.84 5.31
C SER A 489 23.23 17.02 4.90
N GLY A 490 23.47 16.86 3.60
CA GLY A 490 24.53 16.03 3.04
C GLY A 490 24.10 14.58 2.73
N LYS A 491 22.86 14.21 3.08
CA LYS A 491 22.20 12.98 2.65
C LYS A 491 21.54 13.14 1.28
N THR A 492 21.37 12.04 0.57
CA THR A 492 20.44 11.95 -0.56
C THR A 492 18.99 11.95 -0.09
N VAL A 493 18.06 12.32 -0.97
CA VAL A 493 16.61 12.26 -0.69
C VAL A 493 16.16 10.84 -0.34
N ALA A 494 16.81 9.81 -0.89
CA ALA A 494 16.53 8.41 -0.58
C ALA A 494 16.98 8.00 0.84
N GLU A 495 18.19 8.38 1.26
CA GLU A 495 18.66 8.16 2.65
C GLU A 495 17.79 8.91 3.66
N ALA A 496 17.33 10.12 3.32
CA ALA A 496 16.41 10.89 4.15
C ALA A 496 15.04 10.21 4.29
N PHE A 497 14.51 9.68 3.17
CA PHE A 497 13.29 8.89 3.14
C PHE A 497 13.42 7.62 4.00
N GLU A 498 14.53 6.89 3.92
CA GLU A 498 14.75 5.69 4.75
C GLU A 498 14.86 6.02 6.23
N ASP A 499 15.56 7.10 6.59
CA ASP A 499 15.64 7.63 7.95
C ASP A 499 14.25 7.91 8.54
N ALA A 500 13.32 8.42 7.73
CA ALA A 500 11.93 8.63 8.13
C ALA A 500 11.15 7.32 8.21
N TRP A 501 11.23 6.51 7.15
CA TRP A 501 10.55 5.21 7.03
C TRP A 501 10.88 4.27 8.19
N ASN A 502 12.14 4.19 8.61
CA ASN A 502 12.56 3.37 9.75
C ASN A 502 11.95 3.80 11.11
N VAL A 503 11.31 4.98 11.18
CA VAL A 503 10.64 5.49 12.39
C VAL A 503 9.11 5.50 12.27
N VAL A 504 8.57 5.78 11.07
CA VAL A 504 7.11 5.89 10.84
C VAL A 504 6.50 4.67 10.17
N GLY A 505 7.30 3.80 9.58
CA GLY A 505 6.87 2.60 8.87
C GLY A 505 6.53 1.43 9.79
N GLU A 506 6.01 0.38 9.18
CA GLU A 506 5.74 -0.88 9.86
C GLU A 506 7.05 -1.50 10.39
N ASN A 507 7.00 -2.00 11.63
CA ASN A 507 8.05 -2.85 12.18
C ASN A 507 7.44 -4.22 12.56
N PRO A 508 7.60 -5.25 11.69
CA PRO A 508 6.98 -6.56 11.90
C PRO A 508 7.61 -7.32 13.08
N ASP A 509 8.85 -7.01 13.48
CA ASP A 509 9.51 -7.64 14.63
C ASP A 509 8.91 -7.18 15.96
N THR A 510 8.29 -6.00 16.00
CA THR A 510 7.60 -5.45 17.18
C THR A 510 6.07 -5.48 17.07
N GLY A 511 5.52 -5.83 15.91
CA GLY A 511 4.09 -5.76 15.62
C GLY A 511 3.56 -4.32 15.49
N PHE A 512 4.44 -3.34 15.31
CA PHE A 512 4.04 -1.94 15.13
C PHE A 512 3.61 -1.68 13.69
N ALA A 513 2.36 -1.26 13.50
CA ALA A 513 1.75 -1.07 12.18
C ALA A 513 2.19 0.23 11.45
N GLY A 514 3.08 1.04 12.03
CA GLY A 514 3.44 2.36 11.51
C GLY A 514 2.51 3.49 11.96
N PHE A 515 2.92 4.73 11.68
CA PHE A 515 2.13 5.95 11.87
C PHE A 515 1.66 6.49 10.52
N PRO A 516 0.36 6.43 10.18
CA PRO A 516 -0.16 6.96 8.92
C PRO A 516 0.26 8.41 8.64
N VAL A 517 0.98 8.58 7.52
CA VAL A 517 1.48 9.86 6.99
C VAL A 517 0.57 10.33 5.86
N TYR A 518 -0.12 11.44 6.07
CA TYR A 518 -0.98 12.05 5.05
C TYR A 518 -0.27 13.27 4.46
N VAL A 519 -0.19 13.36 3.13
CA VAL A 519 0.56 14.41 2.45
C VAL A 519 -0.40 15.33 1.68
N LEU A 520 -0.43 16.60 2.07
CA LEU A 520 -1.24 17.66 1.49
C LEU A 520 -0.32 18.67 0.78
N PRO A 521 0.13 18.36 -0.45
CA PRO A 521 0.95 19.28 -1.22
C PRO A 521 0.12 20.52 -1.59
N ALA A 522 0.56 21.70 -1.15
CA ALA A 522 -0.17 22.93 -1.46
C ALA A 522 0.21 23.51 -2.84
N SER A 523 1.41 23.21 -3.36
CA SER A 523 1.88 23.73 -4.66
C SER A 523 3.03 22.91 -5.25
N LEU A 524 2.91 21.57 -5.29
CA LEU A 524 3.86 20.75 -6.03
C LEU A 524 3.46 20.67 -7.51
N PRO A 525 4.33 21.09 -8.47
CA PRO A 525 4.01 21.05 -9.90
C PRO A 525 3.96 19.63 -10.47
N THR A 526 4.52 18.64 -9.76
CA THR A 526 4.40 17.21 -10.03
C THR A 526 4.29 16.45 -8.70
N PRO A 527 3.53 15.33 -8.62
CA PRO A 527 3.56 14.46 -7.45
C PRO A 527 4.97 13.89 -7.26
N HIS A 528 5.60 14.18 -6.12
CA HIS A 528 6.93 13.66 -5.83
C HIS A 528 6.82 12.21 -5.34
N THR A 529 7.44 11.25 -6.04
CA THR A 529 7.33 9.80 -5.76
C THR A 529 7.52 9.52 -4.28
N TYR A 530 8.68 9.81 -3.70
CA TYR A 530 9.02 9.54 -2.30
C TYR A 530 8.01 10.08 -1.25
N LEU A 531 7.22 11.11 -1.59
CA LEU A 531 6.16 11.63 -0.71
C LEU A 531 4.84 10.88 -0.86
N GLY A 532 4.49 10.43 -2.07
CA GLY A 532 3.40 9.46 -2.26
C GLY A 532 3.75 8.10 -1.67
N ASP A 533 5.01 7.70 -1.78
CA ASP A 533 5.56 6.44 -1.29
C ASP A 533 5.41 6.34 0.23
N ILE A 534 5.93 7.33 0.99
CA ILE A 534 5.84 7.31 2.46
C ILE A 534 4.40 7.40 2.98
N ALA A 535 3.51 8.05 2.22
CA ALA A 535 2.08 8.07 2.54
C ALA A 535 1.45 6.69 2.34
N SER A 536 1.61 6.10 1.15
CA SER A 536 1.07 4.79 0.79
C SER A 536 1.52 3.68 1.74
N PHE A 537 2.77 3.71 2.20
CA PHE A 537 3.33 2.66 3.06
C PHE A 537 2.94 2.74 4.52
N THR A 538 2.65 3.93 5.02
CA THR A 538 2.21 4.09 6.41
C THR A 538 0.69 3.92 6.56
N GLY A 539 -0.04 3.65 5.48
CA GLY A 539 -1.49 3.59 5.47
C GLY A 539 -2.16 4.97 5.46
N GLY A 540 -1.43 6.02 5.06
CA GLY A 540 -1.97 7.35 4.80
C GLY A 540 -2.20 7.61 3.30
N SER A 541 -2.60 8.84 3.00
CA SER A 541 -2.99 9.26 1.64
C SER A 541 -2.22 10.51 1.19
N MET A 542 -1.87 10.58 -0.11
CA MET A 542 -1.40 11.80 -0.75
C MET A 542 -2.55 12.45 -1.54
N TYR A 543 -2.85 13.71 -1.26
CA TYR A 543 -3.91 14.45 -1.93
C TYR A 543 -3.38 15.27 -3.12
N SER A 544 -4.24 15.52 -4.11
CA SER A 544 -3.92 16.38 -5.25
C SER A 544 -3.80 17.85 -4.84
N GLY A 545 -2.92 18.60 -5.53
CA GLY A 545 -2.50 19.95 -5.15
C GLY A 545 -3.63 20.95 -4.82
N ALA A 546 -3.63 21.46 -3.58
CA ALA A 546 -4.58 22.46 -3.11
C ALA A 546 -4.12 23.88 -3.47
N ALA A 547 -4.41 24.33 -4.70
CA ALA A 547 -3.90 25.58 -5.27
C ALA A 547 -4.41 26.88 -4.59
N CYS A 548 -5.42 26.81 -3.71
CA CYS A 548 -5.90 27.95 -2.93
C CYS A 548 -6.33 27.56 -1.50
N ALA A 549 -6.52 28.56 -0.63
CA ALA A 549 -6.87 28.34 0.77
C ALA A 549 -8.17 27.54 0.97
N ALA A 550 -9.22 27.84 0.20
CA ALA A 550 -10.49 27.10 0.26
C ALA A 550 -10.32 25.63 -0.15
N GLN A 551 -9.53 25.35 -1.20
CA GLN A 551 -9.19 23.98 -1.58
C GLN A 551 -8.36 23.27 -0.50
N LEU A 552 -7.51 23.98 0.23
CA LEU A 552 -6.72 23.39 1.32
C LEU A 552 -7.61 23.03 2.51
N GLU A 553 -8.58 23.87 2.88
CA GLU A 553 -9.57 23.57 3.91
C GLU A 553 -10.53 22.44 3.50
N GLN A 554 -10.94 22.39 2.23
CA GLN A 554 -11.70 21.26 1.68
C GLN A 554 -10.86 19.96 1.69
N THR A 555 -9.58 20.03 1.37
CA THR A 555 -8.67 18.86 1.39
C THR A 555 -8.42 18.39 2.82
N LEU A 556 -8.26 19.31 3.78
CA LEU A 556 -8.22 18.99 5.21
C LEU A 556 -9.53 18.39 5.73
N SER A 557 -10.66 18.74 5.13
CA SER A 557 -11.96 18.13 5.45
C SER A 557 -12.11 16.73 4.86
N ARG A 558 -11.53 16.44 3.68
CA ARG A 558 -11.43 15.07 3.12
C ARG A 558 -10.46 14.20 3.92
N LEU A 559 -9.29 14.75 4.27
CA LEU A 559 -8.33 14.15 5.21
C LEU A 559 -9.01 13.70 6.50
N ALA A 560 -9.99 14.46 7.00
CA ALA A 560 -10.76 14.04 8.17
C ALA A 560 -11.41 12.67 7.94
N ALA A 561 -12.22 12.51 6.88
CA ALA A 561 -12.90 11.24 6.64
C ALA A 561 -11.93 10.05 6.64
N ASP A 562 -10.80 10.18 5.93
CA ASP A 562 -9.76 9.15 5.84
C ASP A 562 -9.11 8.84 7.21
N MET A 563 -8.81 9.87 8.02
CA MET A 563 -8.17 9.71 9.33
C MET A 563 -9.04 9.07 10.41
N PHE A 564 -10.38 9.19 10.32
CA PHE A 564 -11.32 8.86 11.42
C PHE A 564 -12.33 7.75 11.11
N GLY A 565 -12.18 7.02 9.99
CA GLY A 565 -12.93 5.79 9.76
C GLY A 565 -14.44 5.95 9.58
N SER A 566 -14.95 7.18 9.46
CA SER A 566 -16.38 7.47 9.50
C SER A 566 -16.71 8.72 8.71
N PHE A 567 -17.86 8.67 8.04
CA PHE A 567 -18.43 9.79 7.30
C PHE A 567 -19.46 10.50 8.18
N VAL A 568 -19.62 11.81 8.00
CA VAL A 568 -20.67 12.59 8.64
C VAL A 568 -21.47 13.30 7.56
N LEU A 569 -22.77 13.02 7.53
CA LEU A 569 -23.73 13.65 6.63
C LEU A 569 -24.68 14.52 7.46
N LEU A 570 -24.96 15.73 6.97
CA LEU A 570 -25.88 16.66 7.62
C LEU A 570 -27.29 16.48 7.06
N TYR A 571 -28.27 16.42 7.97
CA TYR A 571 -29.68 16.31 7.63
C TYR A 571 -30.53 17.27 8.47
N ASP A 572 -31.49 17.90 7.82
CA ASP A 572 -32.50 18.74 8.41
C ASP A 572 -33.64 17.86 8.94
N LEU A 573 -33.97 18.00 10.22
CA LEU A 573 -35.06 17.30 10.89
C LEU A 573 -36.08 18.29 11.46
N ARG A 574 -37.37 17.99 11.32
CA ARG A 574 -38.42 18.73 12.04
C ARG A 574 -38.66 18.09 13.39
N VAL A 575 -38.47 18.83 14.47
CA VAL A 575 -38.80 18.35 15.82
C VAL A 575 -40.33 18.42 16.01
N PRO A 576 -41.03 17.32 16.37
CA PRO A 576 -42.45 17.39 16.68
C PRO A 576 -42.73 18.24 17.94
N ASP A 577 -43.96 18.74 18.09
CA ASP A 577 -44.40 19.43 19.32
C ASP A 577 -44.38 18.54 20.57
N GLY A 578 -44.19 19.15 21.73
CA GLY A 578 -44.49 18.53 23.03
C GLY A 578 -43.50 17.45 23.46
N ARG A 579 -42.20 17.65 23.17
CA ARG A 579 -41.10 16.74 23.49
C ARG A 579 -40.30 17.15 24.74
N GLY A 580 -40.42 18.40 25.16
CA GLY A 580 -39.64 18.97 26.26
C GLY A 580 -38.16 19.10 25.89
N LYS A 581 -37.26 18.84 26.85
CA LYS A 581 -35.81 19.07 26.71
C LYS A 581 -35.05 17.93 26.02
N SER A 582 -35.70 16.80 25.76
CA SER A 582 -35.05 15.59 25.25
C SER A 582 -36.06 14.70 24.56
N ALA A 583 -35.69 14.19 23.39
CA ALA A 583 -36.45 13.19 22.65
C ALA A 583 -35.58 11.97 22.34
N ARG A 584 -36.18 10.84 21.97
CA ARG A 584 -35.48 9.68 21.41
C ARG A 584 -35.58 9.70 19.90
N ILE A 585 -34.46 9.67 19.18
CA ILE A 585 -34.44 9.43 17.74
C ILE A 585 -34.29 7.93 17.47
N ASP A 586 -35.03 7.44 16.49
CA ASP A 586 -34.96 6.09 15.95
C ASP A 586 -34.80 6.19 14.43
N LEU A 587 -33.59 5.86 13.94
CA LEU A 587 -33.23 5.86 12.53
C LEU A 587 -33.09 4.43 12.01
N GLY A 588 -33.51 4.24 10.77
CA GLY A 588 -33.11 3.14 9.90
C GLY A 588 -32.63 3.75 8.59
N LEU A 589 -31.45 3.37 8.14
CA LEU A 589 -30.92 3.81 6.85
C LEU A 589 -30.46 2.62 6.00
N GLU A 590 -30.42 2.87 4.71
CA GLU A 590 -29.98 1.99 3.65
C GLU A 590 -28.92 2.74 2.83
N LEU A 591 -27.70 2.20 2.78
CA LEU A 591 -26.63 2.70 1.94
C LEU A 591 -26.57 1.86 0.66
N SER A 592 -26.64 2.53 -0.47
CA SER A 592 -26.46 1.95 -1.81
C SER A 592 -25.11 2.40 -2.38
N LEU A 593 -24.13 1.51 -2.37
CA LEU A 593 -22.84 1.74 -3.02
C LEU A 593 -22.78 1.04 -4.36
N ARG A 594 -22.22 1.71 -5.38
CA ARG A 594 -21.80 1.02 -6.61
C ARG A 594 -20.42 0.42 -6.38
N ASP A 595 -20.26 -0.86 -6.69
CA ASP A 595 -18.94 -1.46 -6.83
C ASP A 595 -18.31 -1.08 -8.19
N ASN A 596 -17.06 -1.50 -8.41
CA ASN A 596 -16.33 -1.24 -9.65
C ASN A 596 -16.95 -1.93 -10.89
N GLU A 597 -17.95 -2.80 -10.71
CA GLU A 597 -18.71 -3.48 -11.77
C GLU A 597 -20.13 -2.89 -11.94
N ASP A 598 -20.38 -1.70 -11.40
CA ASP A 598 -21.68 -1.01 -11.44
C ASP A 598 -22.82 -1.74 -10.70
N ARG A 599 -22.51 -2.78 -9.91
CA ARG A 599 -23.48 -3.49 -9.09
C ARG A 599 -23.76 -2.67 -7.84
N ILE A 600 -25.03 -2.58 -7.44
CA ILE A 600 -25.42 -1.86 -6.21
C ILE A 600 -25.35 -2.84 -5.03
N GLN A 601 -24.41 -2.62 -4.11
CA GLN A 601 -24.41 -3.25 -2.80
C GLN A 601 -25.26 -2.40 -1.84
N THR A 602 -26.35 -3.00 -1.36
CA THR A 602 -27.27 -2.40 -0.39
C THR A 602 -26.97 -2.91 1.02
N MET A 603 -26.78 -2.01 1.98
CA MET A 603 -26.55 -2.33 3.40
C MET A 603 -27.48 -1.51 4.29
N THR A 604 -28.01 -2.11 5.35
CA THR A 604 -28.93 -1.44 6.27
C THR A 604 -28.36 -1.32 7.68
N ALA A 605 -28.55 -0.15 8.31
CA ALA A 605 -28.17 0.11 9.70
C ALA A 605 -29.33 0.74 10.47
N SER A 606 -29.36 0.57 11.80
CA SER A 606 -30.38 1.16 12.68
C SER A 606 -29.76 1.75 13.94
N TYR A 607 -30.20 2.94 14.33
CA TYR A 607 -29.74 3.66 15.52
C TYR A 607 -30.91 4.09 16.37
N GLU A 608 -30.76 3.98 17.68
CA GLU A 608 -31.73 4.52 18.62
C GLU A 608 -31.00 5.23 19.76
N GLY A 609 -31.27 6.52 19.98
CA GLY A 609 -30.50 7.33 20.91
C GLY A 609 -31.16 8.66 21.29
N PRO A 610 -30.57 9.42 22.24
CA PRO A 610 -31.12 10.69 22.71
C PRO A 610 -30.80 11.86 21.77
N LEU A 611 -31.78 12.74 21.57
CA LEU A 611 -31.64 14.10 21.05
C LEU A 611 -31.86 15.09 22.19
N VAL A 612 -31.09 16.18 22.21
CA VAL A 612 -31.33 17.32 23.12
C VAL A 612 -32.18 18.36 22.40
N ILE A 613 -33.19 18.89 23.07
CA ILE A 613 -34.07 19.93 22.51
C ILE A 613 -33.91 21.19 23.35
N ALA A 614 -33.60 22.30 22.69
CA ALA A 614 -33.56 23.61 23.30
C ALA A 614 -35.00 24.04 23.62
N ASN A 615 -35.27 24.39 24.88
CA ASN A 615 -36.52 25.05 25.21
C ASN A 615 -36.62 26.36 24.44
N ALA A 616 -37.74 26.61 23.76
CA ALA A 616 -38.07 27.84 23.03
C ALA A 616 -38.20 29.12 23.91
N THR A 617 -37.61 29.11 25.12
CA THR A 617 -37.71 30.17 26.13
C THR A 617 -36.33 30.59 26.63
N GLY A 618 -35.54 31.21 25.74
CA GLY A 618 -34.54 32.22 26.09
C GLY A 618 -33.45 31.86 27.12
N ALA A 619 -33.10 30.58 27.26
CA ALA A 619 -31.98 30.14 28.10
C ALA A 619 -30.85 29.66 27.19
N GLU A 620 -29.68 30.30 27.30
CA GLU A 620 -28.45 29.83 26.64
C GLU A 620 -28.20 28.37 27.01
N VAL A 621 -28.15 27.50 26.01
CA VAL A 621 -27.70 26.12 26.19
C VAL A 621 -26.21 26.19 26.51
N PRO A 622 -25.75 25.66 27.67
CA PRO A 622 -24.32 25.53 27.89
C PRO A 622 -23.78 24.56 26.85
N ILE A 623 -23.00 25.09 25.91
CA ILE A 623 -22.05 24.27 25.16
C ILE A 623 -21.17 23.62 26.24
N CYS A 624 -21.17 22.29 26.26
CA CYS A 624 -20.93 21.46 27.45
C CYS A 624 -19.58 21.67 28.18
N PRO A 625 -19.46 21.26 29.46
CA PRO A 625 -18.27 21.45 30.30
C PRO A 625 -16.99 20.79 29.75
#